data_AF-A0A1B1TJQ0-F1
#
_entry.id   AF-A0A1B1TJQ0-F1
#
_cell.length_a   1.000
_cell.length_b   1.000
_cell.length_c   1.000
_cell.angle_alpha   90.00
_cell.angle_beta   90.00
_cell.angle_gamma   90.00
#
_symmetry.space_group_name_H-M   'P 1'
#
loop_
_entity.id
_entity.type
_entity.pdbx_description
1 polymer ?
#
loop_
_entity_poly.entity_id
_entity_poly.type
_entity_poly.pdbx_seq_one_letter_code
_entity_poly.pdbx_strand_id
1 'polypeptide(L)'
;EYLHDGFFDSTGRYFMIAANFSHKMAFVDTVERKLVGLLNTGQIPHPGPGANWIDPECGPVAGTTHLGEGLVTFWGTDPEGHPEHAWEICGTVETDGPGLFLRSHPNSPHVWIDQAMHPEADVNQWVMVMNKETRELTPIHV
;
A
#
# COMPACT_ATOMS: atom_id res chain seq x y z
N GLU A 1 -13.21 12.31 10.45
CA GLU A 1 -12.56 11.10 9.92
C GLU A 1 -11.90 10.38 11.09
N TYR A 2 -11.98 9.05 11.20
CA TYR A 2 -11.28 8.28 12.23
C TYR A 2 -10.06 7.64 11.60
N LEU A 3 -8.90 7.88 12.21
CA LEU A 3 -7.64 7.26 11.81
C LEU A 3 -7.55 5.86 12.42
N HIS A 4 -6.99 4.92 11.67
CA HIS A 4 -6.86 3.52 12.07
C HIS A 4 -5.39 3.15 12.23
N ASP A 5 -4.78 2.62 11.18
CA ASP A 5 -3.41 2.09 11.13
C ASP A 5 -2.57 2.86 10.11
N GLY A 6 -1.26 2.82 10.30
CA GLY A 6 -0.32 3.56 9.48
C GLY A 6 1.12 3.10 9.66
N PHE A 7 1.97 3.56 8.76
CA PHE A 7 3.38 3.17 8.69
C PHE A 7 4.22 4.32 8.13
N PHE A 8 5.54 4.21 8.29
CA PHE A 8 6.47 5.17 7.74
C PHE A 8 6.87 4.83 6.32
N ASP A 9 7.16 5.86 5.54
CA ASP A 9 7.85 5.72 4.27
C ASP A 9 9.27 5.13 4.48
N SER A 10 9.94 4.79 3.39
CA SER A 10 11.27 4.17 3.46
C SER A 10 12.35 5.01 4.17
N THR A 11 12.18 6.34 4.23
CA THR A 11 13.11 7.25 4.90
C THR A 11 12.83 7.42 6.40
N GLY A 12 11.64 7.03 6.87
CA GLY A 12 11.21 7.26 8.25
C GLY A 12 10.73 8.69 8.54
N ARG A 13 10.60 9.55 7.53
CA ARG A 13 10.23 10.97 7.69
C ARG A 13 8.72 11.17 7.62
N TYR A 14 8.05 10.49 6.70
CA TYR A 14 6.65 10.67 6.41
C TYR A 14 5.85 9.52 7.01
N PHE A 15 4.93 9.87 7.91
CA PHE A 15 3.99 8.90 8.46
C PHE A 15 2.71 8.91 7.63
N MET A 16 2.31 7.74 7.16
CA MET A 16 1.18 7.53 6.26
C MET A 16 0.12 6.71 6.99
N ILE A 17 -1.06 7.27 7.18
CA ILE A 17 -2.10 6.70 8.05
C ILE A 17 -3.45 6.62 7.33
N ALA A 18 -4.13 5.49 7.48
CA ALA A 18 -5.42 5.25 6.88
C ALA A 18 -6.53 5.96 7.67
N ALA A 19 -7.32 6.77 6.97
CA ALA A 19 -8.65 7.18 7.38
C ALA A 19 -9.65 6.21 6.72
N ASN A 20 -9.67 4.96 7.19
CA ASN A 20 -10.21 3.81 6.45
C ASN A 20 -11.69 3.98 6.02
N PHE A 21 -12.60 4.32 6.94
CA PHE A 21 -14.01 4.59 6.62
C PHE A 21 -14.24 5.86 5.79
N SER A 22 -13.18 6.61 5.50
CA SER A 22 -13.19 7.76 4.60
C SER A 22 -12.49 7.48 3.27
N HIS A 23 -12.07 6.23 3.02
CA HIS A 23 -11.47 5.77 1.76
C HIS A 23 -10.14 6.44 1.40
N LYS A 24 -9.41 6.93 2.42
CA LYS A 24 -8.24 7.79 2.24
C LYS A 24 -7.01 7.33 3.01
N MET A 25 -5.84 7.68 2.46
CA MET A 25 -4.58 7.78 3.17
C MET A 25 -4.26 9.25 3.44
N ALA A 26 -3.74 9.54 4.63
CA ALA A 26 -3.22 10.84 5.01
C ALA A 26 -1.70 10.76 5.20
N PHE A 27 -0.99 11.78 4.72
CA PHE A 27 0.47 11.83 4.75
C PHE A 27 0.95 12.98 5.64
N VAL A 28 1.76 12.68 6.64
CA VAL A 28 2.24 13.64 7.64
C VAL A 28 3.76 13.70 7.59
N ASP A 29 4.31 14.88 7.32
CA ASP A 29 5.74 15.15 7.53
C ASP A 29 5.98 15.28 9.04
N THR A 30 6.68 14.32 9.62
CA THR A 30 6.92 14.29 11.07
C THR A 30 8.00 15.26 11.52
N VAL A 31 8.85 15.73 10.61
CA VAL A 31 9.88 16.74 10.88
C VAL A 31 9.23 18.12 10.93
N GLU A 32 8.46 18.46 9.89
CA GLU A 32 7.76 19.74 9.78
C GLU A 32 6.43 19.77 10.56
N ARG A 33 5.98 18.61 11.05
CA ARG A 33 4.74 18.42 11.83
C ARG A 33 3.49 18.94 11.11
N LYS A 34 3.39 18.65 9.81
CA LYS A 34 2.29 19.13 8.96
C LYS A 34 1.72 18.01 8.09
N LEU A 35 0.43 18.11 7.80
CA LEU A 35 -0.22 17.32 6.76
C LEU A 35 0.32 17.77 5.40
N VAL A 36 0.82 16.83 4.60
CA VAL A 36 1.38 17.09 3.27
C VAL A 36 0.53 16.56 2.13
N GLY A 37 -0.40 15.64 2.41
CA GLY A 37 -1.35 15.18 1.40
C GLY A 37 -2.47 14.30 1.96
N LEU A 38 -3.53 14.19 1.17
CA LEU A 38 -4.64 13.26 1.36
C LEU A 38 -4.89 12.58 0.02
N LEU A 39 -5.02 11.26 0.03
CA LEU A 39 -5.16 10.45 -1.18
C LEU A 39 -6.32 9.50 -1.06
N ASN A 40 -7.27 9.54 -2.00
CA ASN A 40 -8.27 8.49 -2.13
C ASN A 40 -7.60 7.26 -2.76
N THR A 41 -7.75 6.07 -2.17
CA THR A 41 -7.02 4.86 -2.58
C THR A 41 -7.90 3.70 -2.99
N GLY A 42 -9.08 3.58 -2.36
CA GLY A 42 -10.04 2.49 -2.56
C GLY A 42 -10.95 2.29 -1.35
N GLN A 43 -11.70 1.20 -1.34
CA GLN A 43 -12.67 0.88 -0.31
C GLN A 43 -12.03 0.39 0.99
N ILE A 44 -12.04 1.22 2.03
CA ILE A 44 -11.56 0.88 3.37
C ILE A 44 -10.08 0.44 3.32
N PRO A 45 -9.15 1.37 2.98
CA PRO A 45 -7.73 1.04 2.95
C PRO A 45 -7.28 0.53 4.33
N HIS A 46 -6.51 -0.55 4.31
CA HIS A 46 -6.00 -1.22 5.50
C HIS A 46 -4.55 -1.65 5.24
N PRO A 47 -3.58 -0.77 5.48
CA PRO A 47 -2.16 -1.04 5.18
C PRO A 47 -1.50 -1.98 6.19
N GLY A 48 -2.03 -2.07 7.41
CA GLY A 48 -1.34 -2.66 8.56
C GLY A 48 0.06 -2.08 8.73
N PRO A 49 1.13 -2.91 8.71
CA PRO A 49 2.52 -2.44 8.80
C PRO A 49 3.02 -1.76 7.51
N GLY A 50 2.24 -1.82 6.43
CA GLY A 50 2.57 -1.32 5.11
C GLY A 50 3.74 -2.01 4.43
N ALA A 51 3.93 -1.63 3.17
CA ALA A 51 5.05 -2.04 2.33
C ALA A 51 5.64 -0.82 1.62
N ASN A 52 6.97 -0.73 1.65
CA ASN A 52 7.75 0.21 0.85
C ASN A 52 8.57 -0.56 -0.19
N TRP A 53 8.72 -0.02 -1.40
CA TRP A 53 9.60 -0.55 -2.43
C TRP A 53 9.99 0.54 -3.45
N ILE A 54 10.86 0.19 -4.38
CA ILE A 54 11.18 1.03 -5.54
C ILE A 54 10.38 0.49 -6.72
N ASP A 55 9.50 1.32 -7.27
CA ASP A 55 8.81 1.07 -8.52
C ASP A 55 9.65 1.60 -9.70
N PRO A 56 9.72 0.89 -10.85
CA PRO A 56 10.53 1.32 -11.98
C PRO A 56 10.11 2.65 -12.62
N GLU A 57 8.84 3.05 -12.46
CA GLU A 57 8.27 4.25 -13.06
C GLU A 57 8.27 5.41 -12.07
N CYS A 58 7.76 5.19 -10.85
CA CYS A 58 7.53 6.27 -9.88
C CYS A 58 8.63 6.43 -8.83
N GLY A 59 9.67 5.59 -8.84
CA GLY A 59 10.71 5.61 -7.81
C GLY A 59 10.21 5.05 -6.47
N PRO A 60 10.59 5.65 -5.32
CA PRO A 60 10.15 5.18 -4.01
C PRO A 60 8.63 5.27 -3.82
N VAL A 61 8.00 4.12 -3.61
CA VAL A 61 6.56 3.99 -3.40
C VAL A 61 6.23 3.26 -2.10
N ALA A 62 5.00 3.47 -1.65
CA ALA A 62 4.37 2.74 -0.56
C ALA A 62 2.96 2.30 -0.97
N GLY A 63 2.43 1.25 -0.34
CA GLY A 63 1.12 0.72 -0.71
C GLY A 63 0.25 0.24 0.45
N THR A 64 -1.02 0.00 0.12
CA THR A 64 -2.05 -0.55 1.01
C THR A 64 -2.90 -1.60 0.30
N THR A 65 -3.37 -2.59 1.05
CA THR A 65 -4.53 -3.42 0.70
C THR A 65 -5.83 -2.73 1.10
N HIS A 66 -6.96 -3.32 0.72
CA HIS A 66 -8.30 -2.81 0.99
C HIS A 66 -9.18 -3.89 1.63
N LEU A 67 -9.96 -3.51 2.64
CA LEU A 67 -10.92 -4.38 3.32
C LEU A 67 -12.25 -4.51 2.56
N GLY A 68 -12.60 -3.52 1.74
CA GLY A 68 -13.87 -3.48 1.02
C GLY A 68 -13.84 -4.05 -0.39
N GLU A 69 -12.65 -4.32 -0.93
CA GLU A 69 -12.48 -4.80 -2.31
C GLU A 69 -11.12 -5.48 -2.52
N GLY A 70 -11.00 -6.31 -3.57
CA GLY A 70 -9.75 -6.93 -3.99
C GLY A 70 -8.86 -5.96 -4.75
N LEU A 71 -8.11 -5.13 -4.01
CA LEU A 71 -7.29 -4.08 -4.58
C LEU A 71 -6.05 -3.81 -3.74
N VAL A 72 -4.92 -3.62 -4.41
CA VAL A 72 -3.74 -2.94 -3.87
C VAL A 72 -3.58 -1.61 -4.58
N THR A 73 -3.40 -0.55 -3.80
CA THR A 73 -3.10 0.80 -4.32
C THR A 73 -1.76 1.25 -3.77
N PHE A 74 -0.93 1.84 -4.61
CA PHE A 74 0.38 2.36 -4.23
C PHE A 74 0.66 3.74 -4.81
N TRP A 75 1.45 4.52 -4.08
CA TRP A 75 1.66 5.94 -4.30
C TRP A 75 3.13 6.32 -4.13
N GLY A 76 3.54 7.42 -4.78
CA GLY A 76 4.90 7.95 -4.66
C GLY A 76 5.14 8.59 -3.29
N THR A 77 6.36 8.42 -2.76
CA THR A 77 6.74 8.88 -1.40
C THR A 77 7.96 9.80 -1.38
N ASP A 78 8.48 10.18 -2.55
CA ASP A 78 9.71 10.95 -2.69
C ASP A 78 9.47 12.35 -3.32
N PRO A 79 9.09 13.36 -2.51
CA PRO A 79 8.85 14.71 -2.99
C PRO A 79 10.12 15.47 -3.42
N GLU A 80 11.31 14.94 -3.16
CA GLU A 80 12.58 15.60 -3.52
C GLU A 80 13.12 15.06 -4.85
N GLY A 81 13.16 13.73 -5.01
CA GLY A 81 13.67 13.06 -6.22
C GLY A 81 12.62 12.80 -7.30
N HIS A 82 11.35 12.62 -6.92
CA HIS A 82 10.23 12.29 -7.81
C HIS A 82 8.99 13.17 -7.51
N PRO A 83 9.14 14.52 -7.55
CA PRO A 83 8.10 15.45 -7.12
C PRO A 83 6.78 15.31 -7.87
N GLU A 84 6.81 14.88 -9.13
CA GLU A 84 5.63 14.63 -9.97
C GLU A 84 4.82 13.39 -9.56
N HIS A 85 5.39 12.49 -8.75
CA HIS A 85 4.72 11.28 -8.28
C HIS A 85 4.40 11.32 -6.78
N ALA A 86 5.00 12.25 -6.04
CA ALA A 86 4.87 12.31 -4.60
C ALA A 86 3.42 12.58 -4.17
N TRP A 87 2.90 11.69 -3.32
CA TRP A 87 1.54 11.75 -2.77
C TRP A 87 0.43 11.53 -3.81
N GLU A 88 0.77 11.04 -4.99
CA GLU A 88 -0.17 10.66 -6.06
C GLU A 88 -0.19 9.14 -6.26
N ILE A 89 -1.30 8.60 -6.76
CA ILE A 89 -1.37 7.17 -7.11
C ILE A 89 -0.37 6.91 -8.25
N CYS A 90 0.58 6.02 -7.97
CA CYS A 90 1.48 5.49 -8.99
C CYS A 90 0.82 4.33 -9.76
N GLY A 91 0.05 3.50 -9.06
CA GLY A 91 -0.69 2.43 -9.69
C GLY A 91 -1.59 1.64 -8.75
N THR A 92 -2.35 0.75 -9.37
CA THR A 92 -3.22 -0.20 -8.69
C THR A 92 -3.05 -1.60 -9.28
N VAL A 93 -3.28 -2.62 -8.46
CA VAL A 93 -3.32 -4.02 -8.89
C VAL A 93 -4.54 -4.68 -8.26
N GLU A 94 -5.37 -5.32 -9.08
CA GLU A 94 -6.53 -6.08 -8.60
C GLU A 94 -6.07 -7.42 -8.02
N THR A 95 -6.67 -7.81 -6.89
CA THR A 95 -6.50 -9.11 -6.26
C THR A 95 -7.83 -9.87 -6.31
N ASP A 96 -7.83 -11.18 -6.03
CA ASP A 96 -9.06 -11.98 -6.01
C ASP A 96 -9.99 -11.59 -4.85
N GLY A 97 -9.45 -10.96 -3.80
CA GLY A 97 -10.21 -10.62 -2.61
C GLY A 97 -9.60 -9.56 -1.71
N PRO A 98 -10.40 -9.05 -0.75
CA PRO A 98 -9.97 -8.06 0.23
C PRO A 98 -8.91 -8.62 1.18
N GLY A 99 -7.98 -7.75 1.56
CA GLY A 99 -6.80 -8.09 2.37
C GLY A 99 -6.66 -7.23 3.63
N LEU A 100 -5.97 -7.78 4.62
CA LEU A 100 -5.58 -7.10 5.86
C LEU A 100 -4.16 -6.56 5.79
N PHE A 101 -3.23 -7.32 5.22
CA PHE A 101 -1.82 -6.99 5.27
C PHE A 101 -1.14 -7.13 3.92
N LEU A 102 -0.19 -6.22 3.71
CA LEU A 102 0.86 -6.36 2.71
C LEU A 102 2.24 -6.15 3.31
N ARG A 103 3.26 -6.81 2.76
CA ARG A 103 4.66 -6.70 3.20
C ARG A 103 5.64 -6.76 2.05
N SER A 104 6.77 -6.11 2.26
CA SER A 104 7.92 -6.11 1.36
C SER A 104 9.20 -6.04 2.20
N HIS A 105 10.32 -6.37 1.58
CA HIS A 105 11.65 -6.19 2.14
C HIS A 105 12.61 -5.64 1.07
N PRO A 106 13.61 -4.80 1.40
CA PRO A 106 14.57 -4.27 0.41
C PRO A 106 15.30 -5.36 -0.40
N ASN A 107 15.63 -6.48 0.25
CA ASN A 107 16.31 -7.61 -0.40
C ASN A 107 15.35 -8.63 -1.06
N SER A 108 14.05 -8.34 -1.11
CA SER A 108 13.06 -9.19 -1.80
C SER A 108 12.66 -8.50 -3.10
N PRO A 109 12.55 -9.22 -4.23
CA PRO A 109 11.97 -8.65 -5.44
C PRO A 109 10.43 -8.60 -5.39
N HIS A 110 9.81 -9.02 -4.28
CA HIS A 110 8.37 -9.18 -4.18
C HIS A 110 7.70 -8.35 -3.08
N VAL A 111 6.42 -8.04 -3.31
CA VAL A 111 5.44 -7.61 -2.31
C VAL A 111 4.46 -8.76 -2.08
N TRP A 112 4.23 -9.10 -0.81
CA TRP A 112 3.32 -10.16 -0.37
C TRP A 112 2.02 -9.52 0.10
N ILE A 113 0.89 -10.06 -0.34
CA ILE A 113 -0.44 -9.47 -0.19
C ILE A 113 -1.40 -10.58 0.25
N ASP A 114 -1.91 -10.51 1.47
CA ASP A 114 -2.94 -11.47 1.90
C ASP A 114 -4.31 -11.15 1.29
N GLN A 115 -5.20 -12.13 1.37
CA GLN A 115 -6.62 -12.00 1.00
C GLN A 115 -7.50 -12.53 2.13
N ALA A 116 -7.08 -12.27 3.37
CA ALA A 116 -7.59 -12.93 4.57
C ALA A 116 -9.09 -12.69 4.81
N MET A 117 -9.66 -11.65 4.19
CA MET A 117 -11.05 -11.26 4.35
C MET A 117 -11.96 -11.81 3.25
N HIS A 118 -11.41 -12.54 2.28
CA HIS A 118 -12.24 -13.21 1.29
C HIS A 118 -13.10 -14.31 1.96
N PRO A 119 -14.40 -14.41 1.64
CA PRO A 119 -15.31 -15.34 2.32
C PRO A 119 -15.02 -16.81 1.98
N GLU A 120 -14.54 -17.07 0.76
CA GLU A 120 -14.21 -18.42 0.32
C GLU A 120 -12.80 -18.83 0.79
N ALA A 121 -12.73 -20.03 1.38
CA ALA A 121 -11.51 -20.57 1.96
C ALA A 121 -10.42 -20.88 0.92
N ASP A 122 -10.83 -21.22 -0.30
CA ASP A 122 -9.92 -21.48 -1.41
C ASP A 122 -9.18 -20.23 -1.90
N VAL A 123 -9.63 -19.02 -1.51
CA VAL A 123 -8.93 -17.76 -1.78
C VAL A 123 -8.21 -17.24 -0.55
N ASN A 124 -8.86 -17.25 0.63
CA ASN A 124 -8.25 -16.67 1.84
C ASN A 124 -7.11 -17.51 2.45
N GLN A 125 -6.92 -18.76 1.98
CA GLN A 125 -5.77 -19.60 2.31
C GLN A 125 -4.59 -19.41 1.34
N TRP A 126 -4.68 -18.44 0.43
CA TRP A 126 -3.63 -18.10 -0.52
C TRP A 126 -3.14 -16.67 -0.31
N VAL A 127 -1.90 -16.44 -0.71
CA VAL A 127 -1.26 -15.11 -0.71
C VAL A 127 -0.95 -14.73 -2.14
N MET A 128 -1.25 -13.49 -2.50
CA MET A 128 -0.82 -12.90 -3.77
C MET A 128 0.59 -12.34 -3.63
N VAL A 129 1.47 -12.70 -4.55
CA VAL A 129 2.85 -12.23 -4.57
C VAL A 129 3.09 -11.41 -5.82
N MET A 130 3.26 -10.11 -5.64
CA MET A 130 3.53 -9.16 -6.71
C MET A 130 5.04 -9.05 -6.95
N ASN A 131 5.48 -9.17 -8.20
CA ASN A 131 6.82 -8.77 -8.59
C ASN A 131 6.92 -7.23 -8.63
N LYS A 132 7.90 -6.63 -7.95
CA LYS A 132 8.05 -5.17 -7.85
C LYS A 132 8.37 -4.47 -9.17
N GLU A 133 8.99 -5.18 -10.10
CA GLU A 133 9.42 -4.63 -11.38
C GLU A 133 8.30 -4.77 -12.43
N THR A 134 7.71 -5.95 -12.55
CA THR A 134 6.70 -6.22 -13.59
C THR A 134 5.26 -5.95 -13.13
N ARG A 135 5.05 -5.78 -11.82
CA ARG A 135 3.72 -5.71 -11.16
C ARG A 135 2.85 -6.97 -11.38
N GLU A 136 3.42 -8.05 -11.90
CA GLU A 136 2.72 -9.32 -12.10
C GLU A 136 2.43 -10.01 -10.77
N LEU A 137 1.21 -10.54 -10.62
CA LEU A 137 0.78 -11.32 -9.47
C LEU A 137 0.96 -12.82 -9.71
N THR A 138 1.50 -13.51 -8.72
CA THR A 138 1.52 -14.97 -8.65
C THR A 138 0.83 -15.42 -7.35
N PRO A 139 -0.23 -16.24 -7.42
CA PRO A 139 -0.84 -16.82 -6.24
C PRO A 139 0.08 -17.91 -5.66
N ILE A 140 0.29 -17.87 -4.35
CA ILE A 140 1.05 -18.89 -3.60
C ILE A 140 0.16 -19.46 -2.51
N HIS A 141 0.01 -20.78 -2.50
CA HIS A 141 -0.63 -21.50 -1.42
C HIS A 141 0.34 -21.62 -0.24
N VAL A 142 -0.11 -21.20 0.95
CA VAL A 142 0.71 -21.13 2.18
C VAL A 142 0.34 -22.21 3.19
#